data_AF-A0A937AWD1-F1
#
_entry.id   AF-A0A937AWD1-F1
#
_cell.length_a   1.000
_cell.length_b   1.000
_cell.length_c   1.000
_cell.angle_alpha   90.00
_cell.angle_beta   90.00
_cell.angle_gamma   90.00
#
_symmetry.space_group_name_H-M   'P 1'
#
loop_
_entity.id
_entity.type
_entity.pdbx_description
1 polymer ?
#
loop_
_entity_poly.entity_id
_entity_poly.type
_entity_poly.pdbx_seq_one_letter_code
_entity_poly.pdbx_strand_id
1 'polypeptide(L)'
;MASGDAPVINTFTGTTFTGNRALHIEEPLIFEMGQAGRCGVDLPEPPKVKDRLNGMRRKGEIGLPGLSEPQVVQHYTRLSQKNYAIDMGVYPLGSCTMKHNPR
;
A
#
# COMPACT_ATOMS: atom_id res chain seq x y z
N MET A 1 13.13 25.72 9.97
CA MET A 1 13.27 25.95 8.52
C MET A 1 12.54 24.83 7.83
N ALA A 2 11.37 25.15 7.28
CA ALA A 2 10.43 24.20 6.69
C ALA A 2 10.97 23.69 5.34
N SER A 3 11.35 22.42 5.29
CA SER A 3 11.53 21.70 4.02
C SER A 3 10.17 21.17 3.59
N GLY A 4 9.55 21.89 2.65
CA GLY A 4 8.25 21.52 2.08
C GLY A 4 8.33 20.18 1.37
N ASP A 5 7.50 19.25 1.82
CA ASP A 5 7.21 18.01 1.10
C ASP A 5 6.53 18.38 -0.23
N ALA A 6 7.26 18.17 -1.33
CA ALA A 6 6.66 18.22 -2.65
C ALA A 6 5.61 17.09 -2.73
N PRO A 7 4.35 17.39 -3.12
CA PRO A 7 3.36 16.34 -3.30
C PRO A 7 3.86 15.39 -4.41
N VAL A 8 3.92 14.10 -4.11
CA VAL A 8 4.20 13.06 -5.11
C VAL A 8 3.07 13.09 -6.13
N ILE A 9 3.28 13.80 -7.23
CA ILE A 9 2.32 13.95 -8.32
C ILE A 9 2.42 12.67 -9.15
N ASN A 10 1.47 11.74 -8.97
CA ASN A 10 1.35 10.57 -9.83
C ASN A 10 1.12 11.04 -11.28
N THR A 11 2.02 10.68 -12.19
CA THR A 11 2.10 11.19 -13.56
C THR A 11 1.15 10.44 -14.50
N PHE A 12 -0.16 10.59 -14.30
CA PHE A 12 -1.12 10.23 -15.34
C PHE A 12 -1.12 11.33 -16.41
N THR A 13 -0.71 11.00 -17.63
CA THR A 13 -0.47 11.94 -18.75
C THR A 13 -1.72 12.23 -19.59
N GLY A 14 -2.92 11.94 -19.08
CA GLY A 14 -4.19 12.28 -19.75
C GLY A 14 -4.66 13.70 -19.40
N THR A 15 -4.72 14.60 -20.38
CA THR A 15 -5.27 15.95 -20.22
C THR A 15 -6.80 15.92 -20.26
N THR A 16 -7.47 16.29 -19.16
CA THR A 16 -8.92 16.52 -19.14
C THR A 16 -9.23 17.95 -19.61
N PHE A 17 -10.38 18.13 -20.27
CA PHE A 17 -10.81 19.43 -20.82
C PHE A 17 -10.87 20.55 -19.77
N THR A 18 -11.19 20.22 -18.51
CA THR A 18 -11.30 21.17 -17.40
C THR A 18 -10.03 21.28 -16.55
N GLY A 19 -8.99 20.46 -16.82
CA GLY A 19 -7.84 20.30 -15.94
C GLY A 19 -8.15 19.57 -14.62
N ASN A 20 -9.42 19.26 -14.35
CA ASN A 20 -9.79 18.48 -13.16
C ASN A 20 -9.34 17.04 -13.33
N ARG A 21 -8.48 16.60 -12.41
CA ARG A 21 -8.19 15.19 -12.18
C ARG A 21 -9.25 14.67 -11.20
N ALA A 22 -10.44 14.34 -11.71
CA ALA A 22 -11.44 13.61 -10.93
C ALA A 22 -10.91 12.22 -10.49
N LEU A 23 -11.68 11.48 -9.66
CA LEU A 23 -11.39 10.14 -9.11
C LEU A 23 -10.19 9.45 -9.79
N HIS A 24 -9.04 9.42 -9.10
CA HIS A 24 -7.89 8.63 -9.53
C HIS A 24 -8.29 7.14 -9.50
N ILE A 25 -8.85 6.65 -10.61
CA ILE A 25 -9.35 5.26 -10.75
C ILE A 25 -8.17 4.27 -10.77
N GLU A 26 -6.98 4.72 -11.18
CA GLU A 26 -5.79 3.89 -11.30
C GLU A 26 -4.78 4.14 -10.18
N GLU A 27 -4.92 3.37 -9.10
CA GLU A 27 -3.86 3.13 -8.12
C GLU A 27 -2.71 2.29 -8.73
N PRO A 28 -1.45 2.78 -8.71
CA PRO A 28 -0.27 2.04 -9.17
C PRO A 28 0.08 0.88 -8.23
N LEU A 29 1.03 0.02 -8.63
CA LEU A 29 1.48 -1.05 -7.76
C LEU A 29 2.25 -0.47 -6.55
N ILE A 30 2.09 -1.10 -5.39
CA ILE A 30 2.81 -0.70 -4.17
C ILE A 30 4.35 -0.70 -4.36
N PHE A 31 4.86 -1.52 -5.29
CA PHE A 31 6.27 -1.58 -5.67
C PHE A 31 6.74 -0.38 -6.52
N GLU A 32 5.84 0.26 -7.26
CA GLU A 32 6.13 1.45 -8.08
C GLU A 32 6.14 2.73 -7.22
N MET A 33 5.41 2.71 -6.10
CA MET A 33 5.35 3.81 -5.14
C MET A 33 6.47 3.74 -4.10
N GLY A 34 6.94 2.53 -3.79
CA GLY A 34 7.91 2.27 -2.72
C GLY A 34 9.32 2.72 -3.08
N GLN A 35 10.05 3.22 -2.08
CA GLN A 35 11.47 3.55 -2.18
C GLN A 35 12.28 2.64 -1.24
N ALA A 36 13.43 2.14 -1.71
CA ALA A 36 14.30 1.32 -0.87
C ALA A 36 14.78 2.12 0.36
N GLY A 37 14.84 1.45 1.52
CA GLY A 37 15.38 2.03 2.75
C GLY A 37 14.41 2.90 3.57
N ARG A 38 13.15 3.06 3.15
CA ARG A 38 12.13 3.78 3.93
C ARG A 38 11.34 2.80 4.81
N CYS A 39 11.26 3.10 6.10
CA CYS A 39 10.37 2.40 7.02
C CYS A 39 9.24 3.34 7.44
N GLY A 40 7.99 2.85 7.40
CA GLY A 40 6.83 3.64 7.82
C GLY A 40 6.53 3.58 9.31
N VAL A 41 7.24 2.74 10.05
CA VAL A 41 7.05 2.52 11.48
C VAL A 41 8.39 2.60 12.21
N ASP A 42 8.35 3.16 13.41
CA ASP A 42 9.51 3.19 14.30
C ASP A 42 9.61 1.84 15.03
N LEU A 43 10.45 0.95 14.50
CA LEU A 43 10.73 -0.33 15.14
C LEU A 43 11.91 -0.18 16.12
N PRO A 44 11.83 -0.79 17.32
CA PRO A 44 12.96 -0.82 18.23
C PRO A 44 14.13 -1.60 17.60
N GLU A 45 15.35 -1.27 18.02
CA GLU A 45 16.53 -2.00 17.56
C GLU A 45 16.43 -3.50 17.90
N PRO A 46 16.76 -4.40 16.95
CA PRO A 46 16.67 -5.83 17.18
C PRO A 46 17.67 -6.26 18.27
N PRO A 47 17.27 -7.17 19.19
CA PRO A 47 18.18 -7.68 20.20
C PRO A 47 19.35 -8.42 19.55
N LYS A 48 20.55 -8.25 20.10
CA LYS A 48 21.76 -8.95 19.63
C LYS A 48 21.68 -10.43 20.03
N VAL A 49 21.12 -11.26 19.15
CA VAL A 49 21.08 -12.73 19.30
C VAL A 49 22.20 -13.40 18.51
N LYS A 50 22.73 -14.51 19.05
CA LYS A 50 23.68 -15.37 18.33
C LYS A 50 23.03 -15.90 17.06
N ASP A 51 23.79 -15.94 15.98
CA ASP A 51 23.31 -16.46 14.71
C ASP A 51 22.96 -17.94 14.82
N ARG A 52 21.71 -18.27 14.51
CA ARG A 52 21.19 -19.65 14.51
C ARG A 52 21.04 -20.21 13.09
N LEU A 53 21.33 -19.40 12.06
CA LEU A 53 21.07 -19.75 10.67
C LEU A 53 22.19 -20.57 10.02
N ASN A 54 23.29 -20.88 10.71
CA ASN A 54 24.37 -21.77 10.23
C ASN A 54 24.77 -21.55 8.76
N GLY A 55 24.96 -20.29 8.34
CA GLY A 55 25.35 -19.93 6.97
C GLY A 55 24.20 -19.79 5.96
N MET A 56 22.95 -20.02 6.37
CA MET A 56 21.75 -19.81 5.55
C MET A 56 21.20 -18.38 5.65
N ARG A 57 22.07 -17.39 5.90
CA ARG A 57 21.67 -15.98 5.88
C ARG A 57 21.29 -15.55 4.46
N ARG A 58 20.31 -14.65 4.38
CA ARG A 58 19.91 -14.04 3.12
C ARG A 58 21.08 -13.24 2.54
N LYS A 59 21.36 -13.45 1.24
CA LYS A 59 22.47 -12.81 0.52
C LYS A 59 22.06 -11.59 -0.30
N GLY A 60 20.77 -11.42 -0.57
CA GLY A 60 20.23 -10.32 -1.37
C GLY A 60 19.17 -9.52 -0.61
N GLU A 61 18.79 -8.38 -1.19
CA GLU A 61 17.77 -7.50 -0.62
C GLU A 61 16.42 -8.19 -0.52
N ILE A 62 15.56 -7.70 0.40
CA ILE A 62 14.27 -8.33 0.69
C ILE A 62 13.27 -8.12 -0.46
N GLY A 63 13.45 -7.06 -1.25
CA GLY A 63 12.54 -6.70 -2.34
C GLY A 63 11.20 -6.15 -1.85
N LEU A 64 11.16 -5.67 -0.60
CA LEU A 64 9.97 -5.02 -0.05
C LEU A 64 9.98 -3.52 -0.36
N PRO A 65 8.83 -2.95 -0.76
CA PRO A 65 8.71 -1.51 -0.95
C PRO A 65 8.79 -0.80 0.40
N GLY A 66 9.63 0.23 0.48
CA GLY A 66 9.66 1.12 1.65
C GLY A 66 8.68 2.28 1.46
N LEU A 67 7.68 2.36 2.34
CA LEU A 67 6.63 3.40 2.32
C LEU A 67 6.43 3.95 3.72
N SER A 68 6.02 5.21 3.82
CA SER A 68 5.56 5.78 5.10
C SER A 68 4.15 5.29 5.47
N GLU A 69 3.81 5.28 6.75
CA GLU A 69 2.49 4.87 7.23
C GLU A 69 1.34 5.61 6.52
N PRO A 70 1.35 6.94 6.34
CA PRO A 70 0.27 7.63 5.62
C PRO A 70 0.14 7.19 4.16
N GLN A 71 1.26 6.89 3.49
CA GLN A 71 1.25 6.40 2.10
C GLN A 71 0.62 5.01 2.01
N VAL A 72 0.92 4.12 2.96
CA VAL A 72 0.35 2.78 3.04
C VAL A 72 -1.16 2.85 3.27
N VAL A 73 -1.62 3.67 4.22
CA VAL A 73 -3.05 3.85 4.52
C VAL A 73 -3.80 4.39 3.31
N GLN A 74 -3.25 5.40 2.63
CA GLN A 74 -3.87 5.96 1.42
C GLN A 74 -3.96 4.93 0.30
N HIS A 75 -2.89 4.15 0.07
CA HIS A 75 -2.85 3.12 -0.96
C HIS A 75 -3.94 2.05 -0.74
N TYR A 76 -4.01 1.47 0.47
CA TYR A 76 -5.00 0.44 0.76
C TYR A 76 -6.44 0.98 0.81
N THR A 77 -6.62 2.25 1.19
CA THR A 77 -7.94 2.90 1.16
C THR A 77 -8.42 3.14 -0.27
N ARG A 78 -7.53 3.52 -1.19
CA ARG A 78 -7.89 3.63 -2.62
C ARG A 78 -8.13 2.26 -3.23
N LEU A 79 -7.34 1.26 -2.85
CA LEU A 79 -7.52 -0.12 -3.32
C LEU A 79 -8.85 -0.72 -2.86
N SER A 80 -9.29 -0.45 -1.62
CA SER A 80 -10.55 -0.98 -1.10
C SER A 80 -11.77 -0.44 -1.84
N GLN A 81 -11.72 0.80 -2.32
CA GLN A 81 -12.79 1.42 -3.13
C GLN A 81 -12.95 0.77 -4.51
N LYS A 82 -11.95 0.03 -4.99
CA LYS A 82 -12.03 -0.74 -6.24
C LYS A 82 -12.62 -2.14 -6.07
N ASN A 83 -12.75 -2.61 -4.83
CA ASN A 83 -13.32 -3.92 -4.52
C ASN A 83 -14.81 -3.77 -4.16
N TYR A 84 -15.63 -4.72 -4.59
CA TYR A 84 -16.98 -4.86 -4.07
C TYR A 84 -16.95 -5.74 -2.82
N ALA A 85 -17.73 -5.41 -1.80
CA ALA A 85 -17.74 -6.15 -0.53
C ALA A 85 -19.17 -6.47 -0.09
N ILE A 86 -19.32 -7.51 0.75
CA ILE A 86 -20.61 -7.91 1.35
C ILE A 86 -21.29 -6.79 2.16
N ASP A 87 -20.48 -5.84 2.66
CA ASP A 87 -20.97 -4.69 3.42
C ASP A 87 -21.55 -3.60 2.53
N MET A 88 -21.25 -3.61 1.23
CA MET A 88 -21.73 -2.61 0.28
C MET A 88 -23.07 -2.98 -0.38
N GLY A 89 -23.44 -4.26 -0.38
CA GLY A 89 -24.68 -4.73 -0.98
C GLY A 89 -24.74 -6.24 -1.16
N VAL A 90 -25.69 -6.69 -1.99
CA VAL A 90 -25.95 -8.13 -2.19
C VAL A 90 -24.81 -8.77 -2.98
N TYR A 91 -24.32 -9.91 -2.50
CA TYR A 91 -23.27 -10.72 -3.12
C TYR A 91 -23.82 -12.11 -3.50
N PRO A 92 -24.51 -12.26 -4.66
CA PRO A 92 -25.26 -13.47 -4.99
C PRO A 92 -24.38 -14.58 -5.58
N LEU A 93 -23.29 -14.94 -4.89
CA LEU A 93 -22.42 -16.05 -5.28
C LEU A 93 -22.89 -17.36 -4.62
N GLY A 94 -23.35 -18.31 -5.44
CA GLY A 94 -23.70 -19.66 -4.99
C GLY A 94 -22.48 -20.39 -4.42
N SER A 95 -22.70 -21.25 -3.42
CA SER A 95 -21.69 -22.09 -2.74
C SER A 95 -20.66 -21.38 -1.84
N CYS A 96 -20.47 -20.07 -1.95
CA CYS A 96 -19.51 -19.32 -1.11
C CYS A 96 -20.06 -18.92 0.27
N THR A 97 -21.38 -19.02 0.49
CA THR A 97 -22.05 -18.62 1.74
C THR A 97 -21.65 -17.19 2.20
N MET A 98 -21.67 -16.24 1.27
CA MET A 98 -21.33 -14.83 1.53
C MET A 98 -22.42 -14.15 2.38
N LYS A 99 -22.40 -14.42 3.68
CA LYS A 99 -23.32 -13.90 4.70
C LYS A 99 -22.76 -12.64 5.35
N HIS A 100 -23.63 -11.87 5.97
CA HIS A 100 -23.25 -10.71 6.78
C HIS A 100 -22.28 -11.11 7.89
N ASN A 101 -21.20 -10.34 8.04
CA ASN A 101 -20.27 -10.45 9.14
C ASN A 101 -20.62 -9.41 10.23
N PRO A 102 -21.15 -9.81 11.41
CA PRO A 102 -21.46 -8.87 12.47
C PRO A 102 -20.18 -8.19 12.97
N ARG A 103 -20.26 -6.88 13.23
CA ARG A 103 -19.16 -6.06 13.71
C ARG A 103 -19.14 -5.97 15.23
#